data_AF-A0A0D0BW00-F1
#
_entry.id   AF-A0A0D0BW00-F1
#
_cell.length_a   1.000
_cell.length_b   1.000
_cell.length_c   1.000
_cell.angle_alpha   90.00
_cell.angle_beta   90.00
_cell.angle_gamma   90.00
#
_symmetry.space_group_name_H-M   'P 1'
#
loop_
_entity.id
_entity.type
_entity.pdbx_description
1 polymer ?
#
loop_
_entity_poly.entity_id
_entity_poly.type
_entity_poly.pdbx_seq_one_letter_code
_entity_poly.pdbx_strand_id
1 'polypeptide(L)'
;MIVMAPLLAPLYKGLMPHPIFTLQVVDTPLEDISKIHTSLHITFTSRNTFFIPWRQHQHLQIARMLQEDHSFFASTVYADLSKSALEGYIGDINQKITWDIISAKRVIELARENSCTGYPDRPEP
;
A
#
# COMPACT_ATOMS: atom_id res chain seq x y z
N MET A 1 0.77 33.75 34.84
CA MET A 1 -0.42 33.07 34.26
C MET A 1 -0.44 33.37 32.77
N ILE A 2 0.11 32.49 31.94
CA ILE A 2 0.08 32.63 30.48
C ILE A 2 -1.14 31.86 29.98
N VAL A 3 -2.17 32.60 29.58
CA VAL A 3 -3.32 32.07 28.86
C VAL A 3 -2.96 32.07 27.37
N MET A 4 -2.48 30.94 26.87
CA MET A 4 -2.25 30.69 25.44
C MET A 4 -2.87 29.34 25.08
N ALA A 5 -4.20 29.29 25.04
CA ALA A 5 -4.92 28.06 24.73
C ALA A 5 -6.18 28.16 23.82
N PRO A 6 -6.55 29.28 23.14
CA PRO A 6 -7.68 29.22 22.21
C PRO A 6 -7.30 29.21 20.71
N LEU A 7 -6.02 29.23 20.32
CA LEU A 7 -5.63 29.35 18.90
C LEU A 7 -5.38 28.03 18.16
N LEU A 8 -5.39 26.88 18.84
CA LEU A 8 -5.23 25.56 18.21
C LEU A 8 -6.56 24.82 17.98
N ALA A 9 -7.68 25.33 18.48
CA ALA A 9 -8.99 24.72 18.31
C ALA A 9 -9.43 24.50 16.85
N PRO A 10 -9.07 25.33 15.85
CA PRO A 10 -9.49 25.09 14.47
C PRO A 10 -8.73 23.95 13.79
N LEU A 11 -7.53 23.58 14.28
CA LEU A 11 -6.71 22.51 13.68
C LEU A 11 -7.20 21.11 14.03
N TYR A 12 -7.94 20.95 15.13
CA TYR A 12 -8.52 19.67 15.55
C TYR A 12 -9.94 19.42 15.03
N LYS A 13 -10.59 20.40 14.40
CA LYS A 13 -11.93 20.23 13.79
C LYS A 13 -11.95 19.30 12.57
N GLY A 14 -10.78 19.00 11.99
CA GLY A 14 -10.61 17.99 10.95
C GLY A 14 -10.32 16.58 11.48
N LEU A 15 -10.05 16.44 12.78
CA LEU A 15 -9.84 15.16 13.45
C LEU A 15 -11.22 14.59 13.86
N MET A 16 -12.13 14.47 12.89
CA MET A 16 -13.37 13.75 13.11
C MET A 16 -13.02 12.34 13.58
N PRO A 17 -13.75 11.75 14.55
CA PRO A 17 -13.68 10.33 14.77
C PRO A 17 -14.07 9.67 13.45
N HIS A 18 -13.08 9.20 12.69
CA HIS A 18 -13.36 8.39 11.52
C HIS A 18 -14.25 7.26 12.01
N PRO A 19 -15.40 7.00 11.38
CA PRO A 19 -16.21 5.86 11.74
C PRO A 19 -15.28 4.66 11.76
N ILE A 20 -15.15 4.02 12.93
CA ILE A 20 -14.40 2.78 13.07
C ILE A 20 -15.20 1.78 12.26
N PHE A 21 -14.86 1.65 10.99
CA PHE A 21 -15.36 0.58 10.15
C PHE A 21 -14.82 -0.70 10.77
N THR A 22 -15.65 -1.40 11.52
CA THR A 22 -15.35 -2.77 11.92
C THR A 22 -15.37 -3.59 10.64
N LEU A 23 -14.20 -3.74 10.02
CA LEU A 23 -14.03 -4.64 8.90
C LEU A 23 -14.33 -6.03 9.43
N GLN A 24 -15.51 -6.58 9.13
CA GLN A 24 -15.79 -7.96 9.46
C GLN A 24 -14.88 -8.81 8.57
N VAL A 25 -13.81 -9.35 9.15
CA VAL A 25 -12.98 -10.33 8.48
C VAL A 25 -13.85 -11.55 8.24
N VAL A 26 -14.15 -11.81 6.97
CA VAL A 26 -14.86 -13.03 6.56
C VAL A 26 -13.81 -14.09 6.32
N ASP A 27 -13.85 -15.16 7.11
CA ASP A 27 -12.99 -16.31 6.90
C ASP A 27 -13.24 -16.89 5.51
N THR A 28 -12.15 -17.15 4.76
CA THR A 28 -12.25 -17.76 3.43
C THR A 28 -12.69 -19.22 3.58
N PRO A 29 -13.81 -19.66 2.94
CA PRO A 29 -14.24 -21.05 2.99
C PRO A 29 -13.16 -22.00 2.47
N LEU A 30 -13.02 -23.19 3.08
CA LEU A 30 -11.95 -24.13 2.77
C LEU A 30 -11.98 -24.57 1.30
N GLU A 31 -13.18 -24.73 0.74
CA GLU A 31 -13.41 -25.09 -0.66
C GLU A 31 -12.95 -23.99 -1.66
N ASP A 32 -12.90 -22.73 -1.23
CA ASP A 32 -12.50 -21.62 -2.09
C ASP A 32 -10.98 -21.44 -2.15
N ILE A 33 -10.26 -21.87 -1.10
CA ILE A 33 -8.80 -21.80 -1.06
C ILE A 33 -8.18 -22.56 -2.25
N SER A 34 -8.64 -23.79 -2.52
CA SER A 34 -8.14 -24.58 -3.65
C SER A 34 -8.50 -23.96 -5.00
N LYS A 35 -9.67 -23.31 -5.11
CA LYS A 35 -10.10 -22.63 -6.34
C LYS A 35 -9.23 -21.40 -6.62
N ILE A 36 -9.00 -20.57 -5.61
CA ILE A 36 -8.15 -19.37 -5.71
C ILE A 36 -6.73 -19.78 -6.10
N HIS A 37 -6.14 -20.77 -5.42
CA HIS A 37 -4.81 -21.27 -5.75
C HIS A 37 -4.72 -21.77 -7.20
N THR A 38 -5.69 -22.57 -7.63
CA THR A 38 -5.73 -23.10 -9.01
C THR A 38 -5.85 -21.97 -10.03
N SER A 39 -6.68 -20.96 -9.76
CA SER A 39 -6.84 -19.78 -10.62
C SER A 39 -5.55 -18.97 -10.75
N LEU A 40 -4.84 -18.74 -9.63
CA LEU A 40 -3.55 -18.05 -9.62
C LEU A 40 -2.50 -18.84 -10.42
N HIS A 41 -2.46 -20.16 -10.25
CA HIS A 41 -1.54 -21.02 -10.98
C HIS A 41 -1.83 -21.02 -12.49
N ILE A 42 -3.10 -21.12 -12.89
CA ILE A 42 -3.51 -21.00 -14.30
C ILE A 42 -3.08 -19.65 -14.87
N THR A 43 -3.30 -18.56 -14.12
CA THR A 43 -2.91 -17.21 -14.56
C THR A 43 -1.40 -17.10 -14.74
N PHE A 44 -0.61 -17.65 -13.82
CA PHE A 44 0.85 -17.64 -13.93
C PHE A 44 1.35 -18.50 -15.10
N THR A 45 0.82 -19.71 -15.25
CA THR A 45 1.20 -20.65 -16.32
C THR A 45 0.81 -20.17 -17.70
N SER A 46 -0.22 -19.31 -17.83
CA SER A 46 -0.56 -18.61 -19.07
C SER A 46 0.52 -17.63 -19.55
N ARG A 47 1.51 -17.30 -18.69
CA ARG A 47 2.61 -16.35 -18.93
C ARG A 47 2.17 -14.90 -19.18
N ASN A 48 0.90 -14.58 -18.98
CA ASN A 48 0.42 -13.19 -19.07
C ASN A 48 1.15 -12.24 -18.11
N THR A 49 1.61 -12.76 -16.97
CA THR A 49 2.34 -11.98 -15.96
C THR A 49 3.80 -11.69 -16.32
N PHE A 50 4.34 -12.34 -17.36
CA PHE A 50 5.76 -12.22 -17.74
C PHE A 50 6.02 -10.92 -18.51
N PHE A 51 5.00 -10.46 -19.25
CA PHE A 51 5.06 -9.23 -20.03
C PHE A 51 5.37 -8.03 -19.13
N ILE A 52 6.40 -7.28 -19.50
CA ILE A 52 6.81 -6.07 -18.78
C ILE A 52 5.65 -5.07 -18.66
N PRO A 53 4.87 -4.75 -19.72
CA PRO A 53 3.76 -3.81 -19.60
C PRO A 53 2.71 -4.25 -18.58
N TRP A 54 2.47 -5.56 -18.46
CA TRP A 54 1.54 -6.09 -17.45
C TRP A 54 2.06 -5.79 -16.03
N ARG A 55 3.33 -6.04 -15.75
CA ARG A 55 3.94 -5.74 -14.44
C ARG A 55 3.95 -4.26 -14.11
N GLN A 56 4.29 -3.40 -15.10
CA GLN A 56 4.20 -1.95 -14.95
C GLN A 56 2.79 -1.51 -14.60
N HIS A 57 1.81 -2.04 -15.31
CA HIS A 57 0.41 -1.76 -15.06
C HIS A 57 0.00 -2.13 -13.63
N GLN A 58 0.34 -3.34 -13.16
CA GLN A 58 -0.01 -3.76 -11.80
C GLN A 58 0.58 -2.85 -10.72
N HIS A 59 1.87 -2.48 -10.83
CA HIS A 59 2.47 -1.54 -9.87
C HIS A 59 1.77 -0.17 -9.86
N LEU A 60 1.44 0.36 -11.03
CA LEU A 60 0.73 1.64 -11.13
C LEU A 60 -0.71 1.56 -10.59
N GLN A 61 -1.40 0.43 -10.77
CA GLN A 61 -2.72 0.23 -10.18
C GLN A 61 -2.68 0.18 -8.65
N ILE A 62 -1.67 -0.47 -8.06
CA ILE A 62 -1.49 -0.48 -6.60
C ILE A 62 -1.19 0.93 -6.09
N ALA A 63 -0.27 1.66 -6.74
CA ALA A 63 0.04 3.03 -6.37
C ALA A 63 -1.21 3.92 -6.44
N ARG A 64 -2.03 3.75 -7.49
CA ARG A 64 -3.29 4.49 -7.68
C ARG A 64 -4.31 4.18 -6.58
N MET A 65 -4.54 2.89 -6.28
CA MET A 65 -5.45 2.47 -5.21
C MET A 65 -5.04 3.10 -3.87
N LEU A 66 -3.74 3.08 -3.53
CA LEU A 66 -3.25 3.71 -2.30
C LEU A 66 -3.41 5.23 -2.31
N GLN A 67 -3.24 5.89 -3.45
CA GLN A 67 -3.45 7.34 -3.58
C GLN A 67 -4.94 7.71 -3.45
N GLU A 68 -5.84 6.96 -4.06
CA GLU A 68 -7.28 7.21 -4.04
C GLU A 68 -7.88 6.89 -2.65
N ASP A 69 -7.41 5.83 -1.99
CA ASP A 69 -7.98 5.31 -0.74
C ASP A 69 -7.11 5.55 0.51
N HIS A 70 -6.10 6.44 0.46
CA HIS A 70 -5.15 6.67 1.56
C HIS A 70 -5.82 6.98 2.92
N SER A 71 -6.95 7.70 2.91
CA SER A 71 -7.70 8.02 4.13
C SER A 71 -8.33 6.79 4.78
N PHE A 72 -8.78 5.83 3.97
CA PHE A 72 -9.32 4.55 4.44
C PHE A 72 -8.20 3.66 5.02
N PHE A 73 -7.05 3.60 4.36
CA PHE A 73 -5.88 2.90 4.91
C PHE A 73 -5.37 3.55 6.20
N ALA A 74 -5.39 4.89 6.31
CA ALA A 74 -4.97 5.57 7.54
C ALA A 74 -5.93 5.31 8.71
N SER A 75 -7.25 5.26 8.46
CA SER A 75 -8.22 4.98 9.51
C SER A 75 -8.17 3.53 9.99
N THR A 76 -7.93 2.58 9.09
CA THR A 76 -7.73 1.16 9.45
C THR A 76 -6.44 0.96 10.24
N VAL A 77 -5.33 1.57 9.83
CA VAL A 77 -4.07 1.56 10.59
C VAL A 77 -4.25 2.17 11.99
N TYR A 78 -5.02 3.25 12.12
CA TYR A 78 -5.36 3.80 13.43
C TYR A 78 -6.21 2.83 14.26
N ALA A 79 -7.20 2.15 13.67
CA ALA A 79 -8.04 1.20 14.39
C ALA A 79 -7.23 0.00 14.92
N ASP A 80 -6.28 -0.51 14.13
CA ASP A 80 -5.49 -1.69 14.50
C ASP A 80 -4.29 -1.36 15.40
N LEU A 81 -3.60 -0.25 15.12
CA LEU A 81 -2.30 0.07 15.73
C LEU A 81 -2.30 1.37 16.55
N SER A 82 -3.41 2.13 16.55
CA SER A 82 -3.51 3.45 17.18
C SER A 82 -2.49 4.49 16.69
N LYS A 83 -1.90 4.27 15.50
CA LYS A 83 -1.00 5.23 14.84
C LYS A 83 -1.78 6.41 14.29
N SER A 84 -1.28 7.63 14.47
CA SER A 84 -1.93 8.82 13.92
C SER A 84 -2.01 8.75 12.38
N ALA A 85 -3.03 9.39 11.79
CA ALA A 85 -3.21 9.37 10.33
C ALA A 85 -1.98 9.89 9.56
N LEU A 86 -1.29 10.90 10.10
CA LEU A 86 -0.06 11.43 9.51
C LEU A 86 1.09 10.42 9.55
N GLU A 87 1.26 9.73 10.67
CA GLU A 87 2.28 8.70 10.84
C GLU A 87 2.04 7.50 9.93
N GLY A 88 0.81 6.98 9.90
CA GLY A 88 0.43 5.88 8.99
C GLY A 88 0.56 6.27 7.52
N TYR A 89 0.22 7.51 7.17
CA TYR A 89 0.40 8.01 5.81
C TYR A 89 1.87 8.08 5.41
N ILE A 90 2.73 8.72 6.22
CA ILE A 90 4.14 8.92 5.88
C ILE A 90 4.90 7.58 5.87
N GLY A 91 4.72 6.78 6.93
CA GLY A 91 5.50 5.57 7.16
C GLY A 91 5.05 4.37 6.32
N ASP A 92 3.73 4.15 6.22
CA ASP A 92 3.21 2.91 5.66
C ASP A 92 2.66 3.11 4.23
N ILE A 93 1.88 4.17 4.00
CA ILE A 93 1.15 4.37 2.72
C ILE A 93 2.03 5.05 1.66
N ASN A 94 2.59 6.22 1.96
CA ASN A 94 3.34 7.05 1.01
C ASN A 94 4.65 6.38 0.58
N GLN A 95 5.31 5.67 1.49
CA GLN A 95 6.49 4.87 1.17
C GLN A 95 6.14 3.80 0.12
N LYS A 96 5.01 3.11 0.29
CA LYS A 96 4.56 2.07 -0.65
C LYS A 96 4.20 2.64 -2.02
N ILE A 97 3.45 3.75 -2.07
CA ILE A 97 3.15 4.48 -3.32
C ILE A 97 4.45 4.80 -4.08
N THR A 98 5.44 5.35 -3.38
CA THR A 98 6.73 5.73 -3.96
C THR A 98 7.45 4.52 -4.54
N TRP A 99 7.50 3.41 -3.79
CA TRP A 99 8.17 2.20 -4.22
C TRP A 99 7.49 1.54 -5.41
N ASP A 100 6.17 1.54 -5.48
CA ASP A 100 5.45 0.98 -6.62
C ASP A 100 5.68 1.83 -7.90
N ILE A 101 5.71 3.16 -7.78
CA ILE A 101 6.05 4.04 -8.91
C ILE A 101 7.50 3.81 -9.39
N ILE A 102 8.46 3.69 -8.45
CA ILE A 102 9.86 3.41 -8.78
C ILE A 102 9.98 2.03 -9.45
N SER A 103 9.31 1.02 -8.90
CA SER A 103 9.30 -0.34 -9.45
C SER A 103 8.71 -0.38 -10.85
N ALA A 104 7.60 0.33 -11.11
CA ALA A 104 7.01 0.44 -12.45
C ALA A 104 7.98 1.07 -13.48
N LYS A 105 8.77 2.08 -13.07
CA LYS A 105 9.78 2.71 -13.94
C LYS A 105 10.97 1.79 -14.21
N ARG A 106 11.41 1.07 -13.18
CA ARG A 106 12.65 0.26 -13.22
C ARG A 106 12.44 -1.19 -13.62
N VAL A 107 11.21 -1.70 -13.69
CA VAL A 107 10.98 -3.14 -13.93
C VAL A 107 11.67 -3.70 -15.18
N ILE A 108 11.90 -2.87 -16.21
CA ILE A 108 12.70 -3.27 -17.40
C ILE A 108 14.15 -3.55 -17.02
N GLU A 109 14.77 -2.68 -16.23
CA GLU A 109 16.12 -2.83 -15.70
C GLU A 109 16.20 -4.01 -14.73
N LEU A 110 15.25 -4.08 -13.77
CA LEU A 110 15.17 -5.11 -12.74
C LEU A 110 14.86 -6.51 -13.30
N ALA A 111 14.28 -6.62 -14.49
CA ALA A 111 13.96 -7.91 -15.11
C ALA A 111 15.10 -8.48 -15.97
N ARG A 112 16.23 -7.79 -16.10
CA ARG A 112 17.40 -8.30 -16.84
C ARG A 112 18.07 -9.44 -16.06
N GLU A 113 18.66 -10.40 -16.78
CA GLU A 113 19.30 -11.61 -16.22
C GLU A 113 20.39 -11.31 -15.16
N ASN A 114 21.03 -10.13 -15.20
CA ASN A 114 22.12 -9.74 -14.29
C ASN A 114 21.75 -8.56 -13.37
N SER A 115 20.46 -8.30 -13.16
CA SER A 115 19.98 -7.13 -12.40
C SER A 115 20.29 -7.20 -10.89
N CYS A 116 20.55 -8.38 -10.32
CA CYS A 116 20.78 -8.52 -8.87
C CYS A 116 22.15 -8.00 -8.37
N THR A 117 23.03 -7.48 -9.23
CA THR A 117 24.35 -6.97 -8.86
C THR A 117 24.40 -5.45 -8.90
N GLY A 118 24.68 -4.79 -7.77
CA GLY A 118 25.13 -3.39 -7.72
C GLY A 118 24.04 -2.31 -7.68
N TYR A 119 23.08 -2.38 -6.75
CA TYR A 119 22.14 -1.26 -6.51
C TYR A 119 22.73 -0.22 -5.54
N PRO A 120 22.94 1.04 -5.95
CA PRO A 120 23.44 2.11 -5.06
C PRO A 120 22.37 2.66 -4.09
N ASP A 121 21.09 2.41 -4.34
CA ASP A 121 19.97 3.05 -3.61
C ASP A 121 19.28 2.13 -2.60
N ARG A 122 19.79 0.92 -2.36
CA ARG A 122 19.23 0.04 -1.33
C ARG A 122 19.67 0.59 0.03
N PRO A 123 18.75 0.97 0.94
CA PRO A 123 19.17 1.28 2.31
C PRO A 123 19.87 0.04 2.87
N GLU A 124 21.07 0.23 3.44
CA GLU A 124 21.76 -0.84 4.15
C GLU A 124 20.86 -1.39 5.27
N PRO A 125 20.98 -2.70 5.57
CA PRO A 125 20.14 -3.37 6.56
C PRO A 125 20.17 -2.72 7.94
#